data_AF-A0A7C4C7U9-F1
#
_entry.id   AF-A0A7C4C7U9-F1
#
_cell.length_a   1.000
_cell.length_b   1.000
_cell.length_c   1.000
_cell.angle_alpha   90.00
_cell.angle_beta   90.00
_cell.angle_gamma   90.00
#
_symmetry.space_group_name_H-M   'P 1'
#
loop_
_entity.id
_entity.type
_entity.pdbx_description
1 polymer ?
#
loop_
_entity_poly.entity_id
_entity_poly.type
_entity_poly.pdbx_seq_one_letter_code
_entity_poly.pdbx_strand_id
1 'polypeptide(L)'
;MADRIAEYLSAEQAAAQVGELARLTGATEFARVRNLDYVLAPFDLYPLAPRVTPPLERIAAFAVDMDGTSTTTEPLALHALEYMVRRVTNRRTPAAWAGLDEQLDHPYVIGNSNFRHAEFLLTRYRAQVDRAAFAGAFIEAAAWTLACMTDAQRRRDVALSARNCGLGDLLTDVEFRRLTESKTLNADNAEQLVTPLVALYGAAFRPAHLSEEVAAALDIYYMRYHAILRRIEHGEGSRLAHELLGDSGRRLVEPMPGYDVFVPLIKGWLGPEADTLYEPLRAELLRHPELGHTPAELDGYRPRLARLAERFRRAPVKLALVTASIAYETHACMKEVIAVMAERVRDWPVPAATRDRLAERLADYRAVFDGFVCATDTWEARLKPHRDLYSLALFQMSLPKHEYAACVGLEDTEPGIIALRAAGIGCAVALPNRDTRRQDYSAATEVVRGGLPELLLVRNLLLKD
;
A
#
# COMPACT_ATOMS: atom_id res chain seq x y z
N MET A 1 -16.01 24.50 31.22
CA MET A 1 -16.61 25.22 30.07
C MET A 1 -17.39 24.18 29.28
N ALA A 2 -18.59 24.49 28.79
CA ALA A 2 -19.25 23.60 27.86
C ALA A 2 -18.33 23.44 26.65
N ASP A 3 -17.86 22.22 26.38
CA ASP A 3 -16.94 21.93 25.27
C ASP A 3 -17.65 22.23 23.95
N ARG A 4 -17.46 23.46 23.48
CA ARG A 4 -17.88 23.82 22.12
C ARG A 4 -17.04 22.98 21.18
N ILE A 5 -17.71 22.29 20.26
CA ILE A 5 -17.07 21.42 19.26
C ILE A 5 -16.18 22.24 18.30
N ALA A 6 -16.46 23.54 18.14
CA ALA A 6 -15.68 24.43 17.29
C ALA A 6 -15.62 25.88 17.81
N GLU A 7 -14.56 26.58 17.42
CA GLU A 7 -14.37 28.01 17.54
C GLU A 7 -14.23 28.61 16.13
N TYR A 8 -14.80 29.79 15.88
CA TYR A 8 -14.75 30.48 14.60
C TYR A 8 -13.74 31.62 14.66
N LEU A 9 -12.73 31.58 13.81
CA LEU A 9 -11.58 32.48 13.85
C LEU A 9 -11.49 33.28 12.56
N SER A 10 -11.06 34.54 12.67
CA SER A 10 -10.54 35.31 11.53
C SER A 10 -9.20 34.76 11.04
N ALA A 11 -8.75 35.21 9.87
CA ALA A 11 -7.45 34.77 9.31
C ALA A 11 -6.27 35.09 10.23
N GLU A 12 -6.26 36.27 10.86
CA GLU A 12 -5.21 36.68 11.81
C GLU A 12 -5.21 35.79 13.06
N GLN A 13 -6.39 35.50 13.60
CA GLN A 13 -6.52 34.59 14.75
C GLN A 13 -6.09 33.16 14.40
N ALA A 14 -6.45 32.67 13.21
CA ALA A 14 -6.03 31.35 12.73
C ALA A 14 -4.51 31.23 12.61
N ALA A 15 -3.83 32.27 12.11
CA ALA A 15 -2.36 32.30 12.05
C ALA A 15 -1.72 32.19 13.45
N ALA A 16 -2.27 32.89 14.45
CA ALA A 16 -1.81 32.77 15.84
C ALA A 16 -2.03 31.34 16.40
N GLN A 17 -3.15 30.69 16.04
CA GLN A 17 -3.42 29.31 16.47
C GLN A 17 -2.45 28.28 15.90
N VAL A 18 -1.85 28.53 14.72
CA VAL A 18 -0.79 27.64 14.20
C VAL A 18 0.44 27.65 15.12
N GLY A 19 0.81 28.81 15.66
CA GLY A 19 1.90 28.93 16.63
C GLY A 19 1.59 28.22 17.96
N GLU A 20 0.34 28.32 18.44
CA GLU A 20 -0.10 27.59 19.63
C GLU A 20 -0.13 26.08 19.39
N LEU A 21 -0.59 25.63 18.23
CA LEU A 21 -0.55 24.22 17.84
C LEU A 21 0.89 23.68 17.82
N ALA A 22 1.84 24.45 17.28
CA ALA A 22 3.26 24.11 17.31
C ALA A 22 3.76 23.94 18.75
N ARG A 23 3.41 24.88 19.65
CA ARG A 23 3.78 24.82 21.08
C ARG A 23 3.18 23.60 21.79
N LEU A 24 1.90 23.29 21.54
CA LEU A 24 1.19 22.17 22.18
C LEU A 24 1.69 20.80 21.71
N THR A 25 2.12 20.70 20.44
CA THR A 25 2.60 19.45 19.85
C THR A 25 4.12 19.31 19.91
N GLY A 26 4.84 20.39 20.23
CA GLY A 26 6.30 20.47 20.12
C GLY A 26 6.81 20.55 18.69
N ALA A 27 5.92 20.67 17.69
CA ALA A 27 6.30 20.65 16.28
C ALA A 27 7.14 21.89 15.91
N THR A 28 8.26 21.65 15.24
CA THR A 28 9.11 22.69 14.63
C THR A 28 8.99 22.70 13.11
N GLU A 29 8.33 21.69 12.54
CA GLU A 29 8.16 21.48 11.10
C GLU A 29 6.66 21.31 10.80
N PHE A 30 6.22 21.86 9.66
CA PHE A 30 4.87 21.67 9.15
C PHE A 30 4.93 21.12 7.73
N ALA A 31 4.09 20.13 7.43
CA ALA A 31 3.87 19.68 6.06
C ALA A 31 2.70 20.44 5.44
N ARG A 32 2.89 20.92 4.21
CA ARG A 32 1.82 21.46 3.36
C ARG A 32 1.40 20.38 2.37
N VAL A 33 0.20 19.85 2.54
CA VAL A 33 -0.32 18.73 1.75
C VAL A 33 -1.36 19.23 0.75
N ARG A 34 -1.16 18.97 -0.54
CA ARG A 34 -2.13 19.31 -1.59
C ARG A 34 -3.36 18.41 -1.52
N ASN A 35 -4.55 19.01 -1.49
CA ASN A 35 -5.81 18.27 -1.51
C ASN A 35 -6.21 17.83 -2.94
N LEU A 36 -7.22 16.96 -3.04
CA LEU A 36 -7.86 16.62 -4.31
C LEU A 36 -8.73 17.79 -4.79
N ASP A 37 -8.92 17.90 -6.11
CA ASP A 37 -9.57 19.08 -6.72
C ASP A 37 -11.00 19.33 -6.26
N TYR A 38 -11.71 18.30 -5.79
CA TYR A 38 -13.07 18.43 -5.28
C TYR A 38 -13.14 18.89 -3.81
N VAL A 39 -12.01 19.03 -3.12
CA VAL A 39 -11.94 19.57 -1.75
C VAL A 39 -11.81 21.09 -1.83
N LEU A 40 -12.67 21.81 -1.09
CA LEU A 40 -12.71 23.28 -1.11
C LEU A 40 -11.35 23.92 -0.79
N ALA A 41 -10.65 23.40 0.22
CA ALA A 41 -9.33 23.90 0.60
C ALA A 41 -8.26 23.28 -0.32
N PRO A 42 -7.40 24.07 -1.00
CA PRO A 42 -6.41 23.54 -1.93
C PRO A 42 -5.28 22.77 -1.25
N PHE A 43 -5.06 23.01 0.05
CA PHE A 43 -4.09 22.28 0.85
C PHE A 43 -4.47 22.28 2.33
N ASP A 44 -3.92 21.31 3.06
CA ASP A 44 -3.92 21.22 4.52
C ASP A 44 -2.52 21.49 5.08
N LEU A 45 -2.46 22.00 6.31
CA LEU A 45 -1.22 22.17 7.08
C LEU A 45 -1.20 21.22 8.27
N TYR A 46 -0.16 20.41 8.36
CA TYR A 46 0.02 19.42 9.43
C TYR A 46 1.25 19.73 10.28
N PRO A 47 1.12 19.89 11.60
CA PRO A 47 2.29 19.86 12.47
C PRO A 47 2.91 18.46 12.41
N LEU A 48 4.21 18.38 12.18
CA LEU A 48 4.93 17.11 12.18
C LEU A 48 5.46 16.82 13.59
N ALA A 49 5.26 15.59 14.06
CA ALA A 49 5.81 15.12 15.32
C ALA A 49 7.33 15.39 15.36
N PRO A 50 7.88 15.86 16.50
CA PRO A 50 9.32 16.02 16.66
C PRO A 50 10.06 14.72 16.31
N ARG A 51 11.19 14.84 15.62
CA ARG A 51 12.01 13.67 15.28
C ARG A 51 12.52 13.02 16.56
N VAL A 52 12.28 11.73 16.68
CA VAL A 52 12.85 10.92 17.76
C VAL A 52 14.13 10.31 17.24
N THR A 53 15.28 10.74 17.78
CA THR A 53 16.59 10.26 17.35
C THR A 53 16.90 8.89 17.97
N PRO A 54 17.14 7.84 17.18
CA PRO A 54 17.68 6.58 17.68
C PRO A 54 19.05 6.76 18.35
N PRO A 55 19.46 5.86 19.26
CA PRO A 55 18.77 4.63 19.63
C PRO A 55 17.67 4.84 20.69
N LEU A 56 16.56 4.12 20.52
CA LEU A 56 15.40 4.11 21.40
C LEU A 56 15.65 3.22 22.64
N GLU A 57 15.13 3.67 23.79
CA GLU A 57 15.13 2.89 25.03
C GLU A 57 14.19 1.69 24.95
N ARG A 58 13.08 1.81 24.23
CA ARG A 58 12.09 0.75 23.96
C ARG A 58 11.27 1.11 22.73
N ILE A 59 10.59 0.10 22.19
CA ILE A 59 9.57 0.26 21.16
C ILE A 59 8.24 -0.19 21.75
N ALA A 60 7.20 0.61 21.59
CA ALA A 60 5.83 0.26 21.99
C ALA A 60 5.10 -0.46 20.84
N ALA A 61 5.31 0.00 19.61
CA ALA A 61 4.68 -0.55 18.43
C ALA A 61 5.44 -0.21 17.14
N PHE A 62 5.20 -1.02 16.12
CA PHE A 62 5.49 -0.70 14.73
C PHE A 62 4.20 -0.40 13.96
N ALA A 63 4.19 0.68 13.18
CA ALA A 63 3.18 0.92 12.16
C ALA A 63 3.86 0.86 10.79
N VAL A 64 3.54 -0.17 10.01
CA VAL A 64 4.26 -0.47 8.76
C VAL A 64 3.35 -0.29 7.56
N ASP A 65 3.90 0.24 6.47
CA ASP A 65 3.22 0.17 5.18
C ASP A 65 3.07 -1.29 4.72
N MET A 66 2.07 -1.53 3.89
CA MET A 66 1.95 -2.78 3.15
C MET A 66 2.95 -2.82 2.00
N ASP A 67 2.80 -1.91 1.02
CA ASP A 67 3.63 -1.88 -0.18
C ASP A 67 5.03 -1.36 0.17
N GLY A 68 6.04 -1.85 -0.55
CA GLY A 68 7.47 -1.58 -0.33
C GLY A 68 8.07 -1.94 1.04
N THR A 69 7.27 -2.30 2.04
CA THR A 69 7.71 -2.60 3.42
C THR A 69 7.34 -4.01 3.85
N SER A 70 6.07 -4.39 3.77
CA SER A 70 5.60 -5.74 4.12
C SER A 70 5.61 -6.66 2.90
N THR A 71 5.22 -6.15 1.75
CA THR A 71 5.18 -6.85 0.46
C THR A 71 5.50 -5.90 -0.69
N THR A 72 5.69 -6.45 -1.89
CA THR A 72 5.76 -5.70 -3.14
C THR A 72 4.53 -6.05 -3.97
N THR A 73 3.78 -5.03 -4.38
CA THR A 73 2.67 -5.15 -5.36
C THR A 73 2.90 -4.31 -6.60
N GLU A 74 4.01 -3.57 -6.65
CA GLU A 74 4.37 -2.65 -7.72
C GLU A 74 4.34 -3.30 -9.10
N PRO A 75 4.86 -4.54 -9.32
CA PRO A 75 4.77 -5.18 -10.63
C PRO A 75 3.31 -5.39 -11.08
N LEU A 76 2.43 -5.74 -10.15
CA LEU A 76 1.01 -5.94 -10.44
C LEU A 76 0.30 -4.61 -10.69
N ALA A 77 0.60 -3.58 -9.89
CA ALA A 77 0.03 -2.24 -10.04
C ALA A 77 0.43 -1.62 -11.38
N LEU A 78 1.72 -1.65 -11.72
CA LEU A 78 2.23 -1.14 -13.00
C LEU A 78 1.61 -1.88 -14.19
N HIS A 79 1.46 -3.22 -14.10
CA HIS A 79 0.78 -4.01 -15.13
C HIS A 79 -0.67 -3.54 -15.34
N ALA A 80 -1.42 -3.35 -14.26
CA ALA A 80 -2.82 -2.93 -14.33
C ALA A 80 -2.98 -1.47 -14.80
N LEU A 81 -2.05 -0.58 -14.42
CA LEU A 81 -2.03 0.82 -14.89
C LEU A 81 -1.69 0.90 -16.38
N GLU A 82 -0.70 0.13 -16.83
CA GLU A 82 -0.38 0.03 -18.27
C GLU A 82 -1.60 -0.50 -19.03
N TYR A 83 -2.23 -1.57 -18.54
CA TYR A 83 -3.44 -2.12 -19.11
C TYR A 83 -4.52 -1.03 -19.25
N MET A 84 -4.80 -0.29 -18.18
CA MET A 84 -5.74 0.84 -18.21
C MET A 84 -5.40 1.83 -19.33
N VAL A 85 -4.14 2.29 -19.44
CA VAL A 85 -3.72 3.22 -20.50
C VAL A 85 -3.91 2.61 -21.89
N ARG A 86 -3.57 1.33 -22.09
CA ARG A 86 -3.81 0.62 -23.36
C ARG A 86 -5.29 0.57 -23.72
N ARG A 87 -6.16 0.32 -22.74
CA ARG A 87 -7.61 0.24 -22.92
C ARG A 87 -8.20 1.59 -23.34
N VAL A 88 -7.86 2.66 -22.62
CA VAL A 88 -8.44 4.00 -22.87
C VAL A 88 -7.86 4.69 -24.10
N THR A 89 -6.67 4.30 -24.56
CA THR A 89 -6.03 4.86 -25.78
C THR A 89 -6.12 3.94 -26.99
N ASN A 90 -6.73 2.76 -26.84
CA ASN A 90 -6.81 1.71 -27.87
C ASN A 90 -5.45 1.21 -28.42
N ARG A 91 -4.33 1.48 -27.72
CA ARG A 91 -2.98 1.03 -28.12
C ARG A 91 -2.65 -0.32 -27.49
N ARG A 92 -3.33 -1.37 -27.98
CA ARG A 92 -3.37 -2.69 -27.36
C ARG A 92 -2.06 -3.50 -27.42
N THR A 93 -1.14 -3.16 -28.31
CA THR A 93 0.10 -3.95 -28.53
C THR A 93 1.35 -3.14 -28.21
N PRO A 94 2.48 -3.80 -27.88
CA PRO A 94 3.77 -3.14 -27.72
C PRO A 94 4.21 -2.33 -28.94
N ALA A 95 3.85 -2.78 -30.15
CA ALA A 95 4.13 -2.06 -31.39
C ALA A 95 3.33 -0.75 -31.51
N ALA A 96 2.10 -0.69 -30.97
CA ALA A 96 1.28 0.52 -30.96
C ALA A 96 1.67 1.48 -29.83
N TRP A 97 2.18 0.96 -28.71
CA TRP A 97 2.73 1.74 -27.59
C TRP A 97 3.64 0.85 -26.74
N ALA A 98 4.87 1.32 -26.51
CA ALA A 98 5.92 0.57 -25.81
C ALA A 98 5.53 0.19 -24.37
N GLY A 99 4.66 0.96 -23.72
CA GLY A 99 4.27 0.79 -22.32
C GLY A 99 4.60 2.04 -21.50
N LEU A 100 4.45 1.92 -20.18
CA LEU A 100 4.79 2.99 -19.24
C LEU A 100 6.31 3.27 -19.27
N ASP A 101 6.68 4.54 -19.19
CA ASP A 101 8.07 4.98 -19.18
C ASP A 101 8.63 4.98 -17.74
N GLU A 102 9.74 4.28 -17.52
CA GLU A 102 10.36 4.15 -16.19
C GLU A 102 10.85 5.47 -15.59
N GLN A 103 11.18 6.47 -16.42
CA GLN A 103 11.69 7.76 -15.96
C GLN A 103 10.59 8.80 -15.86
N LEU A 104 9.61 8.76 -16.75
CA LEU A 104 8.60 9.79 -16.89
C LEU A 104 7.25 9.41 -16.26
N ASP A 105 6.94 8.12 -16.14
CA ASP A 105 5.67 7.64 -15.58
C ASP A 105 5.84 7.08 -14.16
N HIS A 106 6.76 6.13 -13.96
CA HIS A 106 6.90 5.39 -12.69
C HIS A 106 7.01 6.30 -11.44
N PRO A 107 7.78 7.41 -11.44
CA PRO A 107 7.89 8.28 -10.27
C PRO A 107 6.56 8.89 -9.81
N TYR A 108 5.55 8.95 -10.69
CA TYR A 108 4.24 9.55 -10.41
C TYR A 108 3.13 8.50 -10.21
N VAL A 109 3.42 7.23 -10.48
CA VAL A 109 2.45 6.13 -10.37
C VAL A 109 2.85 5.06 -9.35
N ILE A 110 3.78 5.40 -8.45
CA ILE A 110 4.25 4.55 -7.36
C ILE A 110 4.24 5.39 -6.07
N GLY A 111 3.78 4.80 -4.98
CA GLY A 111 3.78 5.42 -3.66
C GLY A 111 2.79 6.57 -3.42
N ASN A 112 1.71 6.61 -4.21
CA ASN A 112 0.57 7.52 -4.05
C ASN A 112 -0.73 6.68 -4.13
N SER A 113 -1.91 7.30 -3.94
CA SER A 113 -3.17 6.58 -4.14
C SER A 113 -3.40 6.20 -5.61
N ASN A 114 -4.10 5.09 -5.84
CA ASN A 114 -4.45 4.64 -7.19
C ASN A 114 -5.23 5.70 -7.97
N PHE A 115 -6.04 6.53 -7.29
CA PHE A 115 -6.71 7.67 -7.92
C PHE A 115 -5.71 8.69 -8.48
N ARG A 116 -4.68 9.05 -7.71
CA ARG A 116 -3.62 9.97 -8.16
C ARG A 116 -2.83 9.40 -9.33
N HIS A 117 -2.59 8.08 -9.34
CA HIS A 117 -1.93 7.41 -10.46
C HIS A 117 -2.75 7.50 -11.74
N ALA A 118 -4.05 7.18 -11.65
CA ALA A 118 -4.98 7.27 -12.78
C ALA A 118 -5.14 8.73 -13.25
N GLU A 119 -5.23 9.70 -12.34
CA GLU A 119 -5.25 11.14 -12.63
C GLU A 119 -4.03 11.59 -13.43
N PHE A 120 -2.83 11.21 -12.99
CA PHE A 120 -1.59 11.52 -13.67
C PHE A 120 -1.57 10.93 -15.09
N LEU A 121 -1.83 9.62 -15.23
CA LEU A 121 -1.75 8.93 -16.52
C LEU A 121 -2.79 9.44 -17.51
N LEU A 122 -4.04 9.65 -17.09
CA LEU A 122 -5.07 10.23 -17.96
C LEU A 122 -4.70 11.63 -18.42
N THR A 123 -4.12 12.45 -17.54
CA THR A 123 -3.69 13.80 -17.89
C THR A 123 -2.54 13.77 -18.88
N ARG A 124 -1.53 12.93 -18.62
CA ARG A 124 -0.36 12.77 -19.46
C ARG A 124 -0.68 12.24 -20.85
N TYR A 125 -1.55 11.24 -20.94
CA TYR A 125 -1.95 10.60 -22.19
C TYR A 125 -3.22 11.18 -22.81
N ARG A 126 -3.70 12.33 -22.33
CA ARG A 126 -4.99 12.94 -22.70
C ARG A 126 -5.20 13.07 -24.21
N ALA A 127 -4.16 13.51 -24.94
CA ALA A 127 -4.24 13.72 -26.38
C ALA A 127 -4.38 12.41 -27.18
N GLN A 128 -4.11 11.25 -26.56
CA GLN A 128 -4.23 9.92 -27.18
C GLN A 128 -5.45 9.13 -26.68
N VAL A 129 -6.27 9.69 -25.79
CA VAL A 129 -7.48 9.01 -25.29
C VAL A 129 -8.49 8.87 -26.43
N ASP A 130 -8.91 7.63 -26.67
CA ASP A 130 -10.00 7.28 -27.58
C ASP A 130 -11.28 7.16 -26.77
N ARG A 131 -12.23 8.09 -26.99
CA ARG A 131 -13.50 8.14 -26.26
C ARG A 131 -14.33 6.87 -26.40
N ALA A 132 -14.37 6.25 -27.59
CA ALA A 132 -15.15 5.05 -27.83
C ALA A 132 -14.50 3.84 -27.15
N ALA A 133 -13.17 3.73 -27.24
CA ALA A 133 -12.42 2.68 -26.55
C ALA A 133 -12.55 2.81 -25.03
N PHE A 134 -12.50 4.02 -24.50
CA PHE A 134 -12.69 4.29 -23.08
C PHE A 134 -14.10 3.90 -22.62
N ALA A 135 -15.15 4.33 -23.33
CA ALA A 135 -16.52 3.93 -23.02
C ALA A 135 -16.68 2.40 -22.99
N GLY A 136 -16.15 1.71 -24.01
CA GLY A 136 -16.20 0.25 -24.09
C GLY A 136 -15.48 -0.45 -22.93
N ALA A 137 -14.26 0.00 -22.61
CA ALA A 137 -13.47 -0.55 -21.52
C ALA A 137 -14.11 -0.30 -20.15
N PHE A 138 -14.75 0.85 -19.95
CA PHE A 138 -15.44 1.14 -18.68
C PHE A 138 -16.73 0.34 -18.52
N ILE A 139 -17.51 0.15 -19.59
CA ILE A 139 -18.69 -0.74 -19.58
C ILE A 139 -18.28 -2.19 -19.26
N GLU A 140 -17.17 -2.66 -19.83
CA GLU A 140 -16.59 -3.95 -19.49
C GLU A 140 -16.21 -4.03 -17.99
N ALA A 141 -15.50 -3.04 -17.49
CA ALA A 141 -15.11 -2.98 -16.08
C ALA A 141 -16.32 -2.98 -15.13
N ALA A 142 -17.38 -2.25 -15.48
CA ALA A 142 -18.63 -2.24 -14.72
C ALA A 142 -19.32 -3.61 -14.74
N ALA A 143 -19.47 -4.23 -15.92
CA ALA A 143 -20.08 -5.55 -16.04
C ALA A 143 -19.28 -6.60 -15.27
N TRP A 144 -17.96 -6.63 -15.44
CA TRP A 144 -17.09 -7.57 -14.76
C TRP A 144 -17.16 -7.40 -13.24
N THR A 145 -17.03 -6.17 -12.75
CA THR A 145 -17.06 -5.90 -11.32
C THR A 145 -18.38 -6.32 -10.69
N LEU A 146 -19.51 -5.99 -11.34
CA LEU A 146 -20.83 -6.33 -10.81
C LEU A 146 -21.14 -7.83 -10.83
N ALA A 147 -20.53 -8.57 -11.76
CA ALA A 147 -20.72 -10.02 -11.93
C ALA A 147 -19.75 -10.86 -11.07
N CYS A 148 -18.49 -10.42 -10.97
CA CYS A 148 -17.39 -11.23 -10.50
C CYS A 148 -16.94 -10.88 -9.07
N MET A 149 -17.17 -9.65 -8.61
CA MET A 149 -16.73 -9.23 -7.28
C MET A 149 -17.77 -9.54 -6.21
N THR A 150 -17.32 -10.07 -5.07
CA THR A 150 -18.15 -10.27 -3.88
C THR A 150 -18.15 -9.05 -2.97
N ASP A 151 -17.16 -8.16 -3.11
CA ASP A 151 -17.04 -6.93 -2.33
C ASP A 151 -18.20 -5.96 -2.63
N ALA A 152 -19.06 -5.74 -1.63
CA ALA A 152 -20.25 -4.92 -1.79
C ALA A 152 -19.91 -3.43 -1.98
N GLN A 153 -18.80 -2.94 -1.43
CA GLN A 153 -18.38 -1.55 -1.60
C GLN A 153 -17.92 -1.32 -3.04
N ARG A 154 -17.07 -2.19 -3.59
CA ARG A 154 -16.58 -2.11 -4.98
C ARG A 154 -17.73 -2.15 -5.99
N ARG A 155 -18.74 -3.00 -5.76
CA ARG A 155 -19.96 -3.05 -6.58
C ARG A 155 -20.76 -1.74 -6.51
N ARG A 156 -20.89 -1.14 -5.32
CA ARG A 156 -21.58 0.16 -5.15
C ARG A 156 -20.83 1.28 -5.85
N ASP A 157 -19.52 1.32 -5.68
CA ASP A 157 -18.67 2.38 -6.23
C ASP A 157 -18.64 2.34 -7.75
N VAL A 158 -18.45 1.20 -8.40
CA VAL A 158 -18.46 1.12 -9.87
C VAL A 158 -19.83 1.51 -10.44
N ALA A 159 -20.92 1.16 -9.74
CA ALA A 159 -22.27 1.56 -10.13
C ALA A 159 -22.48 3.08 -9.96
N LEU A 160 -21.85 3.69 -8.94
CA LEU A 160 -21.85 5.14 -8.78
C LEU A 160 -21.05 5.81 -9.89
N SER A 161 -19.83 5.34 -10.18
CA SER A 161 -19.02 5.81 -11.31
C SER A 161 -19.80 5.73 -12.62
N ALA A 162 -20.51 4.62 -12.86
CA ALA A 162 -21.33 4.42 -14.07
C ALA A 162 -22.45 5.45 -14.16
N ARG A 163 -23.19 5.71 -13.07
CA ARG A 163 -24.24 6.75 -13.05
C ARG A 163 -23.66 8.14 -13.32
N ASN A 164 -22.56 8.50 -12.64
CA ASN A 164 -21.93 9.80 -12.79
C ASN A 164 -21.41 10.02 -14.22
N CYS A 165 -20.92 8.96 -14.86
CA CYS A 165 -20.47 9.01 -16.26
C CYS A 165 -21.60 8.90 -17.30
N GLY A 166 -22.87 9.03 -16.91
CA GLY A 166 -24.02 9.01 -17.83
C GLY A 166 -24.53 7.62 -18.23
N LEU A 167 -24.04 6.55 -17.61
CA LEU A 167 -24.44 5.16 -17.88
C LEU A 167 -25.49 4.65 -16.88
N GLY A 168 -26.36 5.52 -16.37
CA GLY A 168 -27.42 5.14 -15.44
C GLY A 168 -28.39 4.12 -16.04
N ASP A 169 -28.80 4.32 -17.29
CA ASP A 169 -29.77 3.45 -17.99
C ASP A 169 -29.22 2.03 -18.21
N LEU A 170 -27.91 1.90 -18.47
CA LEU A 170 -27.22 0.62 -18.59
C LEU A 170 -27.43 -0.26 -17.36
N LEU A 171 -27.38 0.32 -16.15
CA LEU A 171 -27.56 -0.42 -14.89
C LEU A 171 -29.00 -0.94 -14.70
N THR A 172 -29.95 -0.39 -15.45
CA THR A 172 -31.35 -0.80 -15.44
C THR A 172 -31.73 -1.72 -16.59
N ASP A 173 -30.86 -1.87 -17.57
CA ASP A 173 -31.07 -2.72 -18.73
C ASP A 173 -31.19 -4.20 -18.35
N VAL A 174 -32.14 -4.88 -18.99
CA VAL A 174 -32.46 -6.28 -18.70
C VAL A 174 -31.32 -7.20 -19.13
N GLU A 175 -30.70 -6.94 -20.28
CA GLU A 175 -29.60 -7.75 -20.78
C GLU A 175 -28.33 -7.54 -19.96
N PHE A 176 -28.05 -6.30 -19.55
CA PHE A 176 -26.95 -6.01 -18.62
C PHE A 176 -27.12 -6.74 -17.28
N ARG A 177 -28.30 -6.65 -16.66
CA ARG A 177 -28.56 -7.37 -15.40
C ARG A 177 -28.42 -8.87 -15.56
N ARG A 178 -29.03 -9.44 -16.61
CA ARG A 178 -28.92 -10.86 -16.95
C ARG A 178 -27.46 -11.30 -17.10
N LEU A 179 -26.64 -10.50 -17.79
CA LEU A 179 -25.21 -10.77 -17.96
C LEU A 179 -24.46 -10.74 -16.63
N THR A 180 -24.74 -9.76 -15.76
CA THR A 180 -24.07 -9.66 -14.46
C THR A 180 -24.50 -10.75 -13.47
N GLU A 181 -25.69 -11.32 -13.63
CA GLU A 181 -26.23 -12.36 -12.74
C GLU A 181 -25.94 -13.80 -13.23
N SER A 182 -25.59 -13.99 -14.50
CA SER A 182 -25.48 -15.32 -15.14
C SER A 182 -24.32 -16.18 -14.62
N LYS A 183 -23.35 -15.60 -13.90
CA LYS A 183 -22.07 -16.23 -13.50
C LYS A 183 -21.22 -16.75 -14.67
N THR A 184 -21.54 -16.39 -15.91
CA THR A 184 -20.77 -16.81 -17.10
C THR A 184 -19.65 -15.86 -17.47
N LEU A 185 -19.69 -14.63 -16.93
CA LEU A 185 -18.72 -13.58 -17.20
C LEU A 185 -17.43 -13.83 -16.39
N ASN A 186 -16.28 -13.73 -17.07
CA ASN A 186 -14.95 -13.72 -16.49
C ASN A 186 -14.04 -12.71 -17.23
N ALA A 187 -12.79 -12.59 -16.80
CA ALA A 187 -11.87 -11.60 -17.37
C ALA A 187 -11.48 -11.87 -18.84
N ASP A 188 -11.62 -13.11 -19.32
CA ASP A 188 -11.22 -13.51 -20.67
C ASP A 188 -12.34 -13.30 -21.70
N ASN A 189 -13.60 -13.28 -21.26
CA ASN A 189 -14.77 -13.15 -22.15
C ASN A 189 -15.57 -11.84 -21.98
N ALA A 190 -15.25 -11.02 -20.98
CA ALA A 190 -16.01 -9.81 -20.67
C ALA A 190 -16.12 -8.85 -21.86
N GLU A 191 -15.01 -8.52 -22.53
CA GLU A 191 -14.97 -7.60 -23.69
C GLU A 191 -15.94 -8.04 -24.81
N GLN A 192 -15.93 -9.34 -25.14
CA GLN A 192 -16.80 -9.89 -26.17
C GLN A 192 -18.27 -9.83 -25.76
N LEU A 193 -18.59 -10.21 -24.52
CA LEU A 193 -19.97 -10.30 -24.02
C LEU A 193 -20.62 -8.92 -23.86
N VAL A 194 -19.86 -7.87 -23.55
CA VAL A 194 -20.42 -6.51 -23.44
C VAL A 194 -20.54 -5.78 -24.76
N THR A 195 -20.01 -6.30 -25.88
CA THR A 195 -20.00 -5.62 -27.18
C THR A 195 -21.39 -5.10 -27.62
N PRO A 196 -22.50 -5.86 -27.51
CA PRO A 196 -23.83 -5.34 -27.86
C PRO A 196 -24.29 -4.18 -26.96
N LEU A 197 -23.93 -4.23 -25.68
CA LEU A 197 -24.26 -3.18 -24.70
C LEU A 197 -23.42 -1.92 -24.95
N VAL A 198 -22.15 -2.07 -25.35
CA VAL A 198 -21.30 -0.95 -25.76
C VAL A 198 -21.87 -0.26 -27.00
N ALA A 199 -22.38 -1.00 -27.97
CA ALA A 199 -23.02 -0.42 -29.16
C ALA A 199 -24.27 0.40 -28.81
N LEU A 200 -25.03 -0.01 -27.79
CA LEU A 200 -26.25 0.66 -27.35
C LEU A 200 -25.99 1.86 -26.43
N TYR A 201 -25.08 1.71 -25.46
CA TYR A 201 -24.89 2.67 -24.37
C TYR A 201 -23.57 3.46 -24.46
N GLY A 202 -22.62 3.08 -25.31
CA GLY A 202 -21.30 3.70 -25.37
C GLY A 202 -21.33 5.20 -25.65
N ALA A 203 -22.28 5.68 -26.47
CA ALA A 203 -22.44 7.10 -26.78
C ALA A 203 -22.99 7.95 -25.60
N ALA A 204 -23.56 7.29 -24.57
CA ALA A 204 -24.04 7.92 -23.35
C ALA A 204 -22.93 8.14 -22.31
N PHE A 205 -21.77 7.48 -22.48
CA PHE A 205 -20.60 7.70 -21.63
C PHE A 205 -20.07 9.14 -21.79
N ARG A 206 -20.35 10.00 -20.81
CA ARG A 206 -20.06 11.44 -20.82
C ARG A 206 -19.73 11.94 -19.41
N PRO A 207 -18.53 11.64 -18.90
CA PRO A 207 -18.06 12.24 -17.65
C PRO A 207 -18.04 13.78 -17.79
N ALA A 208 -18.63 14.47 -16.82
CA ALA A 208 -18.81 15.92 -16.81
C ALA A 208 -17.54 16.67 -16.41
N HIS A 209 -16.66 16.05 -15.62
CA HIS A 209 -15.40 16.64 -15.17
C HIS A 209 -14.29 15.60 -15.00
N LEU A 210 -13.06 16.08 -14.79
CA LEU A 210 -11.86 15.24 -14.69
C LEU A 210 -12.00 14.13 -13.65
N SER A 211 -12.49 14.43 -12.45
CA SER A 211 -12.60 13.41 -11.40
C SER A 211 -13.51 12.23 -11.77
N GLU A 212 -14.53 12.44 -12.62
CA GLU A 212 -15.35 11.33 -13.16
C GLU A 212 -14.60 10.53 -14.23
N GLU A 213 -13.82 11.20 -15.09
CA GLU A 213 -12.91 10.52 -16.02
C GLU A 213 -11.90 9.64 -15.25
N VAL A 214 -11.31 10.17 -14.17
CA VAL A 214 -10.38 9.44 -13.31
C VAL A 214 -11.05 8.25 -12.65
N ALA A 215 -12.24 8.42 -12.07
CA ALA A 215 -12.97 7.32 -11.44
C ALA A 215 -13.27 6.18 -12.44
N ALA A 216 -13.69 6.50 -13.67
CA ALA A 216 -13.95 5.49 -14.69
C ALA A 216 -12.68 4.75 -15.14
N ALA A 217 -11.55 5.46 -15.30
CA ALA A 217 -10.27 4.83 -15.62
C ALA A 217 -9.74 3.96 -14.46
N LEU A 218 -9.91 4.43 -13.23
CA LEU A 218 -9.57 3.68 -12.03
C LEU A 218 -10.36 2.36 -11.93
N ASP A 219 -11.64 2.35 -12.32
CA ASP A 219 -12.42 1.10 -12.39
C ASP A 219 -11.89 0.12 -13.46
N ILE A 220 -11.32 0.60 -14.57
CA ILE A 220 -10.65 -0.26 -15.57
C ILE A 220 -9.35 -0.86 -15.00
N TYR A 221 -8.57 -0.04 -14.28
CA TYR A 221 -7.42 -0.50 -13.52
C TYR A 221 -7.81 -1.59 -12.53
N TYR A 222 -8.83 -1.33 -11.70
CA TYR A 222 -9.29 -2.26 -10.66
C TYR A 222 -9.81 -3.56 -11.25
N MET A 223 -10.56 -3.53 -12.35
CA MET A 223 -10.99 -4.75 -13.02
C MET A 223 -9.80 -5.67 -13.32
N ARG A 224 -8.72 -5.11 -13.90
CA ARG A 224 -7.52 -5.91 -14.24
C ARG A 224 -6.78 -6.38 -13.01
N TYR A 225 -6.58 -5.49 -12.04
CA TYR A 225 -5.88 -5.78 -10.80
C TYR A 225 -6.60 -6.89 -10.01
N HIS A 226 -7.92 -6.75 -9.81
CA HIS A 226 -8.75 -7.71 -9.08
C HIS A 226 -8.90 -9.05 -9.81
N ALA A 227 -8.96 -9.06 -11.14
CA ALA A 227 -8.96 -10.31 -11.90
C ALA A 227 -7.70 -11.14 -11.65
N ILE A 228 -6.53 -10.50 -11.54
CA ILE A 228 -5.26 -11.17 -11.23
C ILE A 228 -5.23 -11.60 -9.76
N LEU A 229 -5.61 -10.73 -8.82
CA LEU A 229 -5.67 -11.10 -7.40
C LEU A 229 -6.57 -12.31 -7.14
N ARG A 230 -7.75 -12.37 -7.77
CA ARG A 230 -8.62 -13.54 -7.67
C ARG A 230 -7.90 -14.82 -8.11
N ARG A 231 -7.16 -14.79 -9.22
CA ARG A 231 -6.39 -15.97 -9.68
C ARG A 231 -5.28 -16.34 -8.69
N ILE A 232 -4.60 -15.37 -8.08
CA ILE A 232 -3.64 -15.61 -6.99
C ILE A 232 -4.33 -16.32 -5.81
N GLU A 233 -5.50 -15.85 -5.38
CA GLU A 233 -6.28 -16.48 -4.30
C GLU A 233 -6.72 -17.92 -4.61
N HIS A 234 -6.77 -18.32 -5.89
CA HIS A 234 -7.04 -19.69 -6.35
C HIS A 234 -5.76 -20.52 -6.53
N GLY A 235 -4.60 -20.04 -6.08
CA GLY A 235 -3.33 -20.77 -6.13
C GLY A 235 -2.58 -20.66 -7.45
N GLU A 236 -2.96 -19.74 -8.35
CA GLU A 236 -2.30 -19.56 -9.65
C GLU A 236 -1.13 -18.57 -9.62
N GLY A 237 -0.70 -18.10 -8.44
CA GLY A 237 0.29 -17.02 -8.29
C GLY A 237 1.61 -17.29 -9.00
N SER A 238 2.19 -18.48 -8.85
CA SER A 238 3.47 -18.83 -9.49
C SER A 238 3.36 -18.89 -11.03
N ARG A 239 2.24 -19.41 -11.56
CA ARG A 239 1.97 -19.45 -13.00
C ARG A 239 1.84 -18.04 -13.57
N LEU A 240 1.07 -17.20 -12.89
CA LEU A 240 0.86 -15.80 -13.24
C LEU A 240 2.15 -14.98 -13.21
N ALA A 241 3.00 -15.19 -12.20
CA ALA A 241 4.27 -14.49 -12.12
C ALA A 241 5.17 -14.84 -13.30
N HIS A 242 5.22 -16.10 -13.71
CA HIS A 242 5.94 -16.51 -14.92
C HIS A 242 5.35 -15.86 -16.19
N GLU A 243 4.02 -15.87 -16.33
CA GLU A 243 3.30 -15.27 -17.48
C GLU A 243 3.52 -13.75 -17.60
N LEU A 244 3.56 -13.03 -16.47
CA LEU A 244 3.58 -11.56 -16.46
C LEU A 244 4.98 -10.97 -16.25
N LEU A 245 5.86 -11.63 -15.49
CA LEU A 245 7.20 -11.12 -15.16
C LEU A 245 8.32 -11.82 -15.95
N GLY A 246 8.04 -12.97 -16.58
CA GLY A 246 9.04 -13.74 -17.32
C GLY A 246 10.10 -14.44 -16.47
N ASP A 247 10.00 -14.35 -15.14
CA ASP A 247 10.94 -14.92 -14.17
C ASP A 247 10.22 -15.96 -13.28
N SER A 248 10.76 -17.17 -13.22
CA SER A 248 10.20 -18.27 -12.41
C SER A 248 10.55 -18.15 -10.91
N GLY A 249 11.45 -17.23 -10.53
CA GLY A 249 11.90 -17.05 -9.15
C GLY A 249 11.15 -15.98 -8.35
N ARG A 250 10.31 -15.15 -8.98
CA ARG A 250 9.60 -14.02 -8.33
C ARG A 250 8.11 -14.30 -8.25
N ARG A 251 7.44 -13.84 -7.19
CA ARG A 251 5.97 -13.82 -7.10
C ARG A 251 5.45 -12.41 -7.35
N LEU A 252 4.18 -12.30 -7.76
CA LEU A 252 3.49 -11.01 -7.89
C LEU A 252 3.14 -10.38 -6.54
N VAL A 253 3.01 -11.22 -5.51
CA VAL A 253 2.80 -10.82 -4.12
C VAL A 253 3.66 -11.76 -3.27
N GLU A 254 4.61 -11.21 -2.54
CA GLU A 254 5.46 -11.95 -1.59
C GLU A 254 5.96 -11.02 -0.49
N PRO A 255 6.31 -11.55 0.70
CA PRO A 255 6.92 -10.74 1.75
C PRO A 255 8.21 -10.08 1.27
N MET A 256 8.38 -8.80 1.61
CA MET A 256 9.65 -8.10 1.41
C MET A 256 10.79 -8.86 2.13
N PRO A 257 12.03 -8.77 1.62
CA PRO A 257 13.14 -9.48 2.25
C PRO A 257 13.27 -9.17 3.74
N GLY A 258 13.39 -10.21 4.57
CA GLY A 258 13.48 -10.09 6.02
C GLY A 258 12.16 -9.82 6.75
N TYR A 259 11.03 -9.58 6.06
CA TYR A 259 9.72 -9.40 6.70
C TYR A 259 9.26 -10.66 7.43
N ASP A 260 9.55 -11.83 6.82
CA ASP A 260 9.31 -13.15 7.39
C ASP A 260 10.08 -13.38 8.70
N VAL A 261 11.25 -12.77 8.89
CA VAL A 261 12.00 -12.78 10.16
C VAL A 261 11.53 -11.68 11.12
N PHE A 262 11.30 -10.48 10.60
CA PHE A 262 10.90 -9.29 11.36
C PHE A 262 9.65 -9.56 12.20
N VAL A 263 8.57 -10.06 11.57
CA VAL A 263 7.28 -10.25 12.25
C VAL A 263 7.38 -11.23 13.43
N PRO A 264 7.86 -12.49 13.27
CA PRO A 264 8.05 -13.39 14.40
C PRO A 264 8.99 -12.87 15.48
N LEU A 265 10.02 -12.10 15.09
CA LEU A 265 10.96 -11.51 16.04
C LEU A 265 10.26 -10.50 16.95
N ILE A 266 9.59 -9.50 16.38
CA ILE A 266 8.98 -8.40 17.16
C ILE A 266 7.76 -8.87 17.98
N LYS A 267 7.05 -9.91 17.51
CA LYS A 267 5.95 -10.54 18.24
C LYS A 267 6.44 -11.49 19.35
N GLY A 268 7.75 -11.65 19.52
CA GLY A 268 8.35 -12.49 20.56
C GLY A 268 8.15 -13.99 20.33
N TRP A 269 7.93 -14.40 19.07
CA TRP A 269 7.71 -15.80 18.70
C TRP A 269 9.00 -16.58 18.47
N LEU A 270 10.13 -15.88 18.39
CA LEU A 270 11.47 -16.45 18.28
C LEU A 270 12.23 -16.31 19.61
N GLY A 271 13.00 -17.33 19.95
CA GLY A 271 14.01 -17.28 21.02
C GLY A 271 15.44 -17.09 20.48
N PRO A 272 16.48 -17.46 21.26
CA PRO A 272 17.87 -17.38 20.84
C PRO A 272 18.18 -18.11 19.52
N GLU A 273 17.35 -19.08 19.12
CA GLU A 273 17.43 -19.75 17.83
C GLU A 273 17.28 -18.79 16.63
N ALA A 274 16.81 -17.56 16.83
CA ALA A 274 16.78 -16.53 15.78
C ALA A 274 18.16 -16.30 15.14
N ASP A 275 19.25 -16.57 15.87
CA ASP A 275 20.63 -16.49 15.33
C ASP A 275 20.82 -17.34 14.06
N THR A 276 20.10 -18.46 13.90
CA THR A 276 20.21 -19.30 12.69
C THR A 276 19.60 -18.65 11.45
N LEU A 277 18.82 -17.59 11.62
CA LEU A 277 18.25 -16.76 10.55
C LEU A 277 19.17 -15.60 10.15
N TYR A 278 20.38 -15.52 10.71
CA TYR A 278 21.37 -14.49 10.36
C TYR A 278 21.81 -14.59 8.89
N GLU A 279 22.14 -15.79 8.42
CA GLU A 279 22.67 -16.00 7.06
C GLU A 279 21.75 -15.52 5.94
N PRO A 280 20.43 -15.79 5.93
CA PRO A 280 19.56 -15.25 4.87
C PRO A 280 19.49 -13.72 4.87
N LEU A 281 19.50 -13.07 6.04
CA LEU A 281 19.51 -11.60 6.15
C LEU A 281 20.83 -11.01 5.65
N ARG A 282 21.96 -11.61 6.06
CA ARG A 282 23.30 -11.23 5.62
C ARG A 282 23.46 -11.40 4.11
N ALA A 283 23.02 -12.53 3.57
CA ALA A 283 23.08 -12.83 2.14
C ALA A 283 22.27 -11.82 1.33
N GLU A 284 21.14 -11.32 1.85
CA GLU A 284 20.40 -10.22 1.21
C GLU A 284 21.28 -8.98 1.08
N LEU A 285 21.83 -8.49 2.20
CA LEU A 285 22.63 -7.26 2.20
C LEU A 285 23.86 -7.36 1.29
N LEU A 286 24.50 -8.53 1.22
CA LEU A 286 25.66 -8.75 0.36
C LEU A 286 25.31 -8.90 -1.13
N ARG A 287 24.03 -9.14 -1.49
CA ARG A 287 23.58 -9.12 -2.90
C ARG A 287 23.54 -7.70 -3.48
N HIS A 288 23.57 -6.68 -2.63
CA HIS A 288 23.50 -5.26 -3.01
C HIS A 288 24.81 -4.54 -2.64
N PRO A 289 25.89 -4.72 -3.44
CA PRO A 289 27.21 -4.16 -3.13
C PRO A 289 27.22 -2.63 -3.05
N GLU A 290 26.24 -1.95 -3.66
CA GLU A 290 26.06 -0.49 -3.56
C GLU A 290 25.71 0.01 -2.16
N LEU A 291 25.25 -0.88 -1.25
CA LEU A 291 25.04 -0.57 0.16
C LEU A 291 26.36 -0.44 0.94
N GLY A 292 27.47 -0.98 0.40
CA GLY A 292 28.80 -0.83 0.98
C GLY A 292 29.11 -1.72 2.20
N HIS A 293 28.22 -2.64 2.57
CA HIS A 293 28.46 -3.56 3.68
C HIS A 293 29.51 -4.61 3.33
N THR A 294 30.35 -4.97 4.32
CA THR A 294 31.32 -6.06 4.16
C THR A 294 30.93 -7.30 4.96
N PRO A 295 31.34 -8.51 4.52
CA PRO A 295 31.16 -9.75 5.27
C PRO A 295 31.56 -9.64 6.75
N ALA A 296 32.77 -9.15 7.01
CA ALA A 296 33.32 -9.05 8.37
C ALA A 296 32.56 -8.05 9.26
N GLU A 297 32.08 -6.95 8.68
CA GLU A 297 31.25 -5.98 9.39
C GLU A 297 29.93 -6.60 9.83
N LEU A 298 29.20 -7.25 8.90
CA LEU A 298 27.94 -7.90 9.20
C LEU A 298 28.09 -9.01 10.24
N ASP A 299 29.19 -9.77 10.17
CA ASP A 299 29.49 -10.85 11.13
C ASP A 299 29.68 -10.31 12.56
N GLY A 300 30.16 -9.07 12.70
CA GLY A 300 30.20 -8.35 13.97
C GLY A 300 28.82 -8.00 14.54
N TYR A 301 27.79 -7.88 13.70
CA TYR A 301 26.42 -7.57 14.12
C TYR A 301 25.58 -8.79 14.48
N ARG A 302 25.99 -10.00 14.08
CA ARG A 302 25.26 -11.26 14.33
C ARG A 302 24.70 -11.39 15.76
N PRO A 303 25.45 -11.08 16.84
CA PRO A 303 24.94 -11.21 18.21
C PRO A 303 23.68 -10.38 18.52
N ARG A 304 23.39 -9.32 17.73
CA ARG A 304 22.19 -8.48 17.89
C ARG A 304 20.90 -9.27 17.69
N LEU A 305 20.86 -10.19 16.73
CA LEU A 305 19.63 -10.90 16.39
C LEU A 305 19.11 -11.75 17.57
N ALA A 306 20.01 -12.46 18.26
CA ALA A 306 19.68 -13.20 19.46
C ALA A 306 19.26 -12.28 20.63
N ARG A 307 19.91 -11.11 20.79
CA ARG A 307 19.52 -10.12 21.82
C ARG A 307 18.14 -9.54 21.56
N LEU A 308 17.83 -9.19 20.32
CA LEU A 308 16.51 -8.71 19.90
C LEU A 308 15.45 -9.77 20.17
N ALA A 309 15.71 -11.03 19.82
CA ALA A 309 14.79 -12.13 20.07
C ALA A 309 14.49 -12.29 21.56
N GLU A 310 15.52 -12.30 22.42
CA GLU A 310 15.34 -12.37 23.87
C GLU A 310 14.53 -11.18 24.41
N ARG A 311 14.81 -9.99 23.89
CA ARG A 311 14.13 -8.75 24.28
C ARG A 311 12.65 -8.78 23.95
N PHE A 312 12.28 -9.09 22.71
CA PHE A 312 10.87 -9.14 22.30
C PHE A 312 10.14 -10.36 22.82
N ARG A 313 10.83 -11.45 23.17
CA ARG A 313 10.23 -12.56 23.91
C ARG A 313 9.73 -12.14 25.30
N ARG A 314 10.44 -11.22 25.95
CA ARG A 314 10.05 -10.66 27.27
C ARG A 314 8.99 -9.57 27.15
N ALA A 315 9.07 -8.76 26.09
CA ALA A 315 8.16 -7.66 25.84
C ALA A 315 7.82 -7.59 24.34
N PRO A 316 6.86 -8.40 23.86
CA PRO A 316 6.39 -8.33 22.49
C PRO A 316 5.83 -6.95 22.18
N VAL A 317 6.03 -6.48 20.94
CA VAL A 317 5.50 -5.17 20.52
C VAL A 317 4.27 -5.33 19.64
N LYS A 318 3.44 -4.28 19.64
CA LYS A 318 2.27 -4.23 18.76
C LYS A 318 2.71 -3.97 17.32
N LEU A 319 1.95 -4.50 16.37
CA LEU A 319 2.19 -4.31 14.94
C LEU A 319 0.91 -3.87 14.25
N ALA A 320 0.96 -2.77 13.52
CA ALA A 320 -0.11 -2.39 12.61
C ALA A 320 0.35 -2.40 11.16
N LEU A 321 -0.53 -2.90 10.28
CA LEU A 321 -0.44 -2.73 8.84
C LEU A 321 -1.28 -1.51 8.42
N VAL A 322 -0.72 -0.65 7.58
CA VAL A 322 -1.37 0.58 7.13
C VAL A 322 -1.17 0.77 5.63
N THR A 323 -2.22 0.83 4.82
CA THR A 323 -2.08 1.00 3.36
C THR A 323 -3.12 1.93 2.74
N ALA A 324 -2.77 2.50 1.57
CA ALA A 324 -3.69 3.21 0.69
C ALA A 324 -4.42 2.29 -0.31
N SER A 325 -4.18 0.97 -0.27
CA SER A 325 -4.98 -0.03 -0.97
C SER A 325 -6.34 -0.22 -0.31
N ILE A 326 -7.35 -0.60 -1.08
CA ILE A 326 -8.68 -0.89 -0.55
C ILE A 326 -8.72 -2.25 0.17
N ALA A 327 -9.79 -2.50 0.94
CA ALA A 327 -9.92 -3.71 1.76
C ALA A 327 -9.70 -5.01 0.97
N TYR A 328 -10.37 -5.18 -0.19
CA TYR A 328 -10.24 -6.40 -0.99
C TYR A 328 -8.78 -6.71 -1.35
N GLU A 329 -8.05 -5.71 -1.84
CA GLU A 329 -6.64 -5.84 -2.23
C GLU A 329 -5.76 -6.18 -1.04
N THR A 330 -5.92 -5.41 0.04
CA THR A 330 -5.15 -5.57 1.28
C THR A 330 -5.32 -6.98 1.84
N HIS A 331 -6.55 -7.48 1.90
CA HIS A 331 -6.83 -8.82 2.42
C HIS A 331 -6.30 -9.93 1.49
N ALA A 332 -6.48 -9.80 0.18
CA ALA A 332 -5.95 -10.78 -0.79
C ALA A 332 -4.42 -10.84 -0.74
N CYS A 333 -3.76 -9.68 -0.76
CA CYS A 333 -2.30 -9.58 -0.69
C CYS A 333 -1.76 -10.14 0.63
N MET A 334 -2.31 -9.73 1.77
CA MET A 334 -1.78 -10.17 3.07
C MET A 334 -2.04 -11.65 3.35
N LYS A 335 -3.13 -12.21 2.82
CA LYS A 335 -3.35 -13.66 2.86
C LYS A 335 -2.24 -14.41 2.12
N GLU A 336 -1.87 -13.97 0.91
CA GLU A 336 -0.77 -14.56 0.15
C GLU A 336 0.59 -14.34 0.83
N VAL A 337 0.87 -13.14 1.33
CA VAL A 337 2.11 -12.82 2.04
C VAL A 337 2.32 -13.76 3.23
N ILE A 338 1.30 -13.91 4.08
CA ILE A 338 1.39 -14.80 5.24
C ILE A 338 1.46 -16.28 4.82
N ALA A 339 0.79 -16.68 3.74
CA ALA A 339 0.92 -18.04 3.19
C ALA A 339 2.36 -18.31 2.73
N VAL A 340 2.98 -17.39 1.99
CA VAL A 340 4.39 -17.48 1.56
C VAL A 340 5.32 -17.49 2.77
N MET A 341 5.07 -16.67 3.79
CA MET A 341 5.84 -16.70 5.04
C MET A 341 5.76 -18.08 5.70
N ALA A 342 4.56 -18.65 5.81
CA ALA A 342 4.36 -19.98 6.38
C ALA A 342 5.09 -21.05 5.55
N GLU A 343 5.10 -20.94 4.22
CA GLU A 343 5.87 -21.82 3.35
C GLU A 343 7.38 -21.73 3.65
N ARG A 344 7.95 -20.51 3.70
CA ARG A 344 9.37 -20.27 4.00
C ARG A 344 9.78 -20.76 5.39
N VAL A 345 8.92 -20.55 6.39
CA VAL A 345 9.16 -20.97 7.78
C VAL A 345 9.33 -22.49 7.89
N ARG A 346 8.68 -23.30 7.04
CA ARG A 346 8.84 -24.76 7.05
C ARG A 346 10.28 -25.19 6.78
N ASP A 347 11.01 -24.41 5.99
CA ASP A 347 12.38 -24.71 5.58
C ASP A 347 13.43 -23.98 6.45
N TRP A 348 13.00 -23.24 7.47
CA TRP A 348 13.92 -22.51 8.34
C TRP A 348 14.80 -23.45 9.17
N PRO A 349 16.09 -23.09 9.39
CA PRO A 349 17.05 -23.83 10.19
C PRO A 349 16.84 -23.61 11.71
N VAL A 350 15.60 -23.62 12.18
CA VAL A 350 15.21 -23.54 13.59
C VAL A 350 14.67 -24.90 14.09
N PRO A 351 14.52 -25.14 15.41
CA PRO A 351 13.94 -26.38 15.90
C PRO A 351 12.54 -26.63 15.33
N ALA A 352 12.18 -27.91 15.12
CA ALA A 352 10.86 -28.29 14.57
C ALA A 352 9.71 -27.70 15.39
N ALA A 353 9.79 -27.77 16.72
CA ALA A 353 8.80 -27.18 17.61
C ALA A 353 8.61 -25.65 17.42
N THR A 354 9.69 -24.93 17.05
CA THR A 354 9.60 -23.50 16.72
C THR A 354 8.85 -23.31 15.39
N ARG A 355 9.16 -24.12 14.36
CA ARG A 355 8.44 -24.06 13.07
C ARG A 355 6.95 -24.38 13.23
N ASP A 356 6.60 -25.41 14.00
CA ASP A 356 5.20 -25.82 14.21
C ASP A 356 4.41 -24.70 14.90
N ARG A 357 4.98 -24.10 15.96
CA ARG A 357 4.39 -22.94 16.65
C ARG A 357 4.21 -21.74 15.71
N LEU A 358 5.20 -21.45 14.85
CA LEU A 358 5.10 -20.36 13.90
C LEU A 358 4.02 -20.63 12.84
N ALA A 359 3.90 -21.86 12.36
CA ALA A 359 2.85 -22.25 11.42
C ALA A 359 1.45 -22.02 12.02
N GLU A 360 1.23 -22.36 13.29
CA GLU A 360 -0.02 -22.07 13.99
C GLU A 360 -0.31 -20.56 14.09
N ARG A 361 0.71 -19.75 14.37
CA ARG A 361 0.59 -18.28 14.46
C ARG A 361 0.33 -17.60 13.12
N LEU A 362 0.83 -18.19 12.03
CA LEU A 362 0.66 -17.71 10.66
C LEU A 362 -0.60 -18.28 9.99
N ALA A 363 -1.40 -19.11 10.67
CA ALA A 363 -2.61 -19.71 10.11
C ALA A 363 -3.73 -18.69 9.83
N ASP A 364 -3.78 -17.58 10.59
CA ASP A 364 -4.68 -16.45 10.34
C ASP A 364 -3.87 -15.17 10.23
N TYR A 365 -3.79 -14.61 9.02
CA TYR A 365 -3.05 -13.38 8.77
C TYR A 365 -3.55 -12.21 9.62
N ARG A 366 -4.82 -12.19 10.03
CA ARG A 366 -5.37 -11.11 10.85
C ARG A 366 -4.87 -11.15 12.29
N ALA A 367 -4.56 -12.33 12.81
CA ALA A 367 -4.07 -12.50 14.18
C ALA A 367 -2.62 -12.00 14.35
N VAL A 368 -1.91 -11.74 13.25
CA VAL A 368 -0.56 -11.17 13.24
C VAL A 368 -0.59 -9.71 13.68
N PHE A 369 -1.62 -8.98 13.28
CA PHE A 369 -1.70 -7.53 13.40
C PHE A 369 -2.60 -7.10 14.57
N ASP A 370 -2.09 -6.16 15.37
CA ASP A 370 -2.84 -5.48 16.43
C ASP A 370 -3.62 -4.26 15.88
N GLY A 371 -3.28 -3.81 14.67
CA GLY A 371 -4.04 -2.85 13.87
C GLY A 371 -3.96 -3.19 12.38
N PHE A 372 -5.06 -3.06 11.66
CA PHE A 372 -5.15 -3.37 10.24
C PHE A 372 -6.00 -2.29 9.57
N VAL A 373 -5.34 -1.33 8.93
CA VAL A 373 -5.98 -0.16 8.36
C VAL A 373 -5.68 -0.06 6.87
N CYS A 374 -6.73 0.10 6.08
CA CYS A 374 -6.68 0.23 4.63
C CYS A 374 -7.46 1.48 4.17
N ALA A 375 -7.43 1.78 2.88
CA ALA A 375 -8.13 2.93 2.33
C ALA A 375 -9.65 2.92 2.58
N THR A 376 -10.24 1.73 2.73
CA THR A 376 -11.68 1.57 3.00
C THR A 376 -12.09 2.01 4.41
N ASP A 377 -11.14 2.12 5.35
CA ASP A 377 -11.41 2.62 6.71
C ASP A 377 -11.50 4.16 6.78
N THR A 378 -11.26 4.83 5.66
CA THR A 378 -11.26 6.28 5.49
C THR A 378 -11.88 6.63 4.13
N TRP A 379 -11.56 7.79 3.59
CA TRP A 379 -11.98 8.23 2.27
C TRP A 379 -10.80 8.76 1.47
N GLU A 380 -10.96 8.77 0.14
CA GLU A 380 -9.89 9.05 -0.83
C GLU A 380 -9.10 10.33 -0.51
N ALA A 381 -9.77 11.42 -0.12
CA ALA A 381 -9.08 12.68 0.17
C ALA A 381 -8.37 12.71 1.54
N ARG A 382 -8.33 11.61 2.28
CA ARG A 382 -7.62 11.46 3.56
C ARG A 382 -6.68 10.26 3.59
N LEU A 383 -6.37 9.71 2.42
CA LEU A 383 -5.26 8.78 2.28
C LEU A 383 -3.92 9.51 2.44
N LYS A 384 -2.81 8.76 2.39
CA LYS A 384 -1.45 9.34 2.46
C LYS A 384 -1.32 10.47 1.41
N PRO A 385 -0.77 11.65 1.76
CA PRO A 385 0.04 11.96 2.96
C PRO A 385 -0.74 12.44 4.19
N HIS A 386 -2.08 12.37 4.20
CA HIS A 386 -2.86 12.72 5.37
C HIS A 386 -2.65 11.67 6.49
N ARG A 387 -2.68 12.13 7.75
CA ARG A 387 -2.36 11.32 8.95
C ARG A 387 -3.38 10.23 9.29
N ASP A 388 -4.53 10.24 8.64
CA ASP A 388 -5.75 9.63 9.13
C ASP A 388 -5.60 8.09 9.25
N LEU A 389 -5.00 7.44 8.25
CA LEU A 389 -4.72 6.00 8.27
C LEU A 389 -3.85 5.58 9.47
N TYR A 390 -2.74 6.28 9.71
CA TYR A 390 -1.86 5.99 10.85
C TYR A 390 -2.49 6.36 12.19
N SER A 391 -3.31 7.40 12.24
CA SER A 391 -4.05 7.76 13.45
C SER A 391 -5.04 6.66 13.83
N LEU A 392 -5.74 6.08 12.84
CA LEU A 392 -6.61 4.92 13.04
C LEU A 392 -5.80 3.69 13.48
N ALA A 393 -4.62 3.45 12.92
CA ALA A 393 -3.77 2.32 13.31
C ALA A 393 -3.31 2.41 14.77
N LEU A 394 -2.87 3.59 15.20
CA LEU A 394 -2.51 3.86 16.60
C LEU A 394 -3.70 3.67 17.54
N PHE A 395 -4.90 4.05 17.10
CA PHE A 395 -6.15 3.83 17.83
C PHE A 395 -6.52 2.34 17.93
N GLN A 396 -6.49 1.59 16.83
CA GLN A 396 -6.80 0.15 16.80
C GLN A 396 -5.83 -0.65 17.70
N MET A 397 -4.53 -0.30 17.66
CA MET A 397 -3.54 -0.85 18.58
C MET A 397 -3.76 -0.42 20.04
N SER A 398 -4.72 0.45 20.34
CA SER A 398 -4.98 0.97 21.69
C SER A 398 -3.74 1.57 22.35
N LEU A 399 -2.99 2.38 21.60
CA LEU A 399 -1.79 3.07 22.10
C LEU A 399 -2.17 4.44 22.67
N PRO A 400 -1.82 4.74 23.92
CA PRO A 400 -2.03 6.07 24.46
C PRO A 400 -1.03 7.06 23.85
N LYS A 401 -1.45 8.31 23.64
CA LYS A 401 -0.64 9.34 22.95
C LYS A 401 0.76 9.55 23.53
N HIS A 402 0.95 9.36 24.84
CA HIS A 402 2.26 9.50 25.47
C HIS A 402 3.27 8.42 25.03
N GLU A 403 2.81 7.33 24.41
CA GLU A 403 3.67 6.28 23.84
C GLU A 403 4.02 6.50 22.36
N TYR A 404 3.45 7.51 21.68
CA TYR A 404 3.70 7.72 20.25
C TYR A 404 5.18 8.00 19.94
N ALA A 405 5.90 8.61 20.88
CA ALA A 405 7.35 8.81 20.78
C ALA A 405 8.17 7.50 20.85
N ALA A 406 7.58 6.40 21.34
CA ALA A 406 8.16 5.06 21.35
C ALA A 406 7.62 4.17 20.22
N CYS A 407 6.82 4.73 19.30
CA CYS A 407 6.37 4.01 18.10
C CYS A 407 7.36 4.23 16.97
N VAL A 408 7.55 3.20 16.14
CA VAL A 408 8.36 3.26 14.93
C VAL A 408 7.46 3.11 13.72
N GLY A 409 7.57 4.03 12.78
CA GLY A 409 6.88 3.98 11.50
C GLY A 409 7.82 3.49 10.41
N LEU A 410 7.42 2.49 9.63
CA LEU A 410 8.19 2.00 8.48
C LEU A 410 7.41 2.26 7.20
N GLU A 411 8.04 2.94 6.26
CA GLU A 411 7.42 3.40 5.01
C GLU A 411 8.46 3.44 3.90
N ASP A 412 8.07 3.12 2.67
CA ASP A 412 8.97 3.26 1.51
C ASP A 412 8.68 4.54 0.72
N THR A 413 7.66 5.34 1.08
CA THR A 413 7.22 6.50 0.30
C THR A 413 7.30 7.82 1.07
N GLU A 414 7.56 8.93 0.37
CA GLU A 414 7.51 10.28 0.95
C GLU A 414 6.13 10.61 1.53
N PRO A 415 4.99 10.41 0.81
CA PRO A 415 3.67 10.65 1.38
C PRO A 415 3.42 9.87 2.67
N GLY A 416 3.88 8.62 2.73
CA GLY A 416 3.80 7.78 3.91
C GLY A 416 4.59 8.31 5.11
N ILE A 417 5.83 8.73 4.89
CA ILE A 417 6.67 9.35 5.93
C ILE A 417 6.02 10.62 6.49
N ILE A 418 5.42 11.44 5.63
CA ILE A 418 4.66 12.63 6.06
C ILE A 418 3.46 12.20 6.93
N ALA A 419 2.69 11.21 6.47
CA ALA A 419 1.51 10.72 7.18
C ALA A 419 1.84 10.16 8.57
N LEU A 420 2.94 9.40 8.70
CA LEU A 420 3.47 8.88 9.97
C LEU A 420 3.75 10.01 10.97
N ARG A 421 4.55 11.01 10.55
CA ARG A 421 4.90 12.14 11.42
C ARG A 421 3.72 13.02 11.76
N ALA A 422 2.81 13.23 10.80
CA ALA A 422 1.58 13.98 11.04
C ALA A 422 0.60 13.24 11.99
N ALA A 423 0.71 11.91 12.11
CA ALA A 423 -0.04 11.10 13.08
C ALA A 423 0.56 11.07 14.49
N GLY A 424 1.76 11.65 14.68
CA GLY A 424 2.43 11.70 15.98
C GLY A 424 3.64 10.77 16.11
N ILE A 425 3.95 9.97 15.09
CA ILE A 425 5.07 9.00 15.13
C ILE A 425 6.36 9.72 14.74
N GLY A 426 7.14 10.11 15.76
CA GLY A 426 8.39 10.86 15.56
C GLY A 426 9.58 10.01 15.07
N CYS A 427 9.51 8.68 15.17
CA CYS A 427 10.52 7.77 14.62
C CYS A 427 10.00 7.18 13.29
N ALA A 428 9.94 8.02 12.25
CA ALA A 428 9.53 7.61 10.90
C ALA A 428 10.76 7.21 10.07
N VAL A 429 10.81 5.97 9.61
CA VAL A 429 11.94 5.36 8.93
C VAL A 429 11.57 5.09 7.48
N ALA A 430 12.34 5.65 6.56
CA ALA A 430 12.17 5.40 5.15
C ALA A 430 12.94 4.15 4.72
N LEU A 431 12.28 3.22 4.05
CA LEU A 431 12.82 2.00 3.44
C LEU A 431 12.73 2.08 1.91
N PRO A 432 13.41 3.04 1.25
CA PRO A 432 13.28 3.25 -0.18
C PRO A 432 13.65 2.00 -0.98
N ASN A 433 12.82 1.63 -1.95
CA ASN A 433 13.10 0.56 -2.90
C ASN A 433 13.55 1.14 -4.26
N ARG A 434 13.75 0.29 -5.26
CA ARG A 434 14.18 0.69 -6.62
C ARG A 434 13.33 1.83 -7.20
N ASP A 435 12.03 1.78 -6.89
CA ASP A 435 11.00 2.59 -7.52
C ASP A 435 10.72 3.88 -6.71
N THR A 436 11.01 3.89 -5.41
CA THR A 436 10.80 5.05 -4.52
C THR A 436 12.08 5.80 -4.12
N ARG A 437 13.28 5.24 -4.38
CA ARG A 437 14.60 5.84 -3.99
C ARG A 437 14.90 7.29 -4.41
N ARG A 438 14.10 7.88 -5.31
CA ARG A 438 14.26 9.26 -5.81
C ARG A 438 13.32 10.27 -5.14
N GLN A 439 12.41 9.81 -4.27
CA GLN A 439 11.48 10.68 -3.54
C GLN A 439 12.20 11.49 -2.43
N ASP A 440 11.56 12.53 -1.92
CA ASP A 440 12.13 13.34 -0.85
C ASP A 440 11.81 12.77 0.53
N TYR A 441 12.83 12.15 1.16
CA TYR A 441 12.73 11.64 2.52
C TYR A 441 13.23 12.63 3.57
N SER A 442 13.29 13.93 3.26
CA SER A 442 13.69 14.97 4.21
C SER A 442 12.90 14.89 5.51
N ALA A 443 11.62 14.50 5.47
CA ALA A 443 10.78 14.32 6.66
C ALA A 443 11.15 13.10 7.52
N ALA A 444 11.89 12.10 7.00
CA ALA A 444 12.22 10.86 7.71
C ALA A 444 13.29 11.07 8.78
N THR A 445 13.16 10.36 9.90
CA THR A 445 14.19 10.32 10.95
C THR A 445 15.45 9.59 10.46
N GLU A 446 15.27 8.50 9.72
CA GLU A 446 16.36 7.73 9.13
C GLU A 446 15.93 7.16 7.79
N VAL A 447 16.89 6.99 6.87
CA VAL A 447 16.68 6.35 5.57
C VAL A 447 17.56 5.09 5.54
N VAL A 448 16.93 3.91 5.47
CA VAL A 448 17.59 2.60 5.55
C VAL A 448 17.42 1.91 4.19
N ARG A 449 18.47 1.96 3.37
CA ARG A 449 18.43 1.55 1.96
C ARG A 449 18.47 0.03 1.78
N GLY A 450 19.05 -0.70 2.73
CA GLY A 450 19.05 -2.16 2.75
C GLY A 450 17.77 -2.78 3.32
N GLY A 451 16.70 -2.00 3.50
CA GLY A 451 15.40 -2.46 3.96
C GLY A 451 15.41 -3.09 5.36
N LEU A 452 14.50 -4.03 5.61
CA LEU A 452 14.39 -4.73 6.88
C LEU A 452 15.67 -5.49 7.29
N PRO A 453 16.43 -6.15 6.39
CA PRO A 453 17.69 -6.78 6.77
C PRO A 453 18.70 -5.81 7.37
N GLU A 454 18.85 -4.61 6.80
CA GLU A 454 19.74 -3.58 7.36
C GLU A 454 19.17 -3.06 8.69
N LEU A 455 17.85 -2.82 8.76
CA LEU A 455 17.20 -2.38 9.99
C LEU A 455 17.39 -3.38 11.14
N LEU A 456 17.28 -4.68 10.86
CA LEU A 456 17.44 -5.76 11.83
C LEU A 456 18.89 -5.90 12.30
N LEU A 457 19.84 -6.05 11.35
CA LEU A 457 21.23 -6.38 11.67
C LEU A 457 22.07 -5.14 12.01
N VAL A 458 22.06 -4.15 11.13
CA VAL A 458 22.96 -2.99 11.20
C VAL A 458 22.41 -1.93 12.15
N ARG A 459 21.09 -1.72 12.15
CA ARG A 459 20.45 -0.71 12.99
C ARG A 459 19.92 -1.23 14.33
N ASN A 460 20.01 -2.55 14.59
CA ASN A 460 19.50 -3.17 15.82
C ASN A 460 18.01 -2.83 16.11
N LEU A 461 17.19 -2.75 15.05
CA LEU A 461 15.82 -2.22 15.10
C LEU A 461 15.71 -0.86 15.82
N LEU A 462 16.74 -0.02 15.69
CA LEU A 462 16.84 1.31 16.31
C LEU A 462 16.91 1.29 17.83
N LEU A 463 17.13 0.13 18.45
CA LEU A 463 17.21 -0.01 19.90
C LEU A 463 18.65 0.14 20.40
N LYS A 464 18.79 0.61 21.64
CA LYS A 464 20.06 0.51 22.38
C LYS A 464 20.47 -0.96 22.52
N ASP A 465 21.78 -1.21 22.37
CA ASP A 465 22.41 -2.55 22.41
C ASP A 465 22.21 -3.29 23.73
#